data_AF-A0A952PYI9-F1
#
_entry.id   AF-A0A952PYI9-F1
#
_cell.length_a   1.000
_cell.length_b   1.000
_cell.length_c   1.000
_cell.angle_alpha   90.00
_cell.angle_beta   90.00
_cell.angle_gamma   90.00
#
_symmetry.space_group_name_H-M   'P 1'
#
loop_
_entity.id
_entity.type
_entity.pdbx_description
1 polymer ?
#
loop_
_entity_poly.entity_id
_entity_poly.type
_entity_poly.pdbx_seq_one_letter_code
_entity_poly.pdbx_strand_id
1 'polypeptide(L)'
;MTQAAQAQPERSYFPRFSAAQRYEHFVLMVVFIGLAVTGLSQKYAAEKWGEELILLLGGIESTRILHRFLATILMAEAIYHVVAVSYRLFVLRHRPSLLPQWRDVRDLRDWLLSNVGLKAERPAMPHYNVNNKFEYWFTALGTLVLIITGYMLWNPIATTNTLPGEAIPTARVIHSDQALLMVLFVVIWHGYNTLIRYFNRSIFSGKLSHAAMQSDHAEELARLESGEQPADLASDIIAKRMRIFVPVAGVLTLGLAVLLYSFVTFEQTALTTVPRQEVPVFAPQAMPKSGDAKVGAAVWSTVRCALCHGVEAEGGPDGAPALRGTTVDFDTFYAQVRTGTADKMPAFRAEELPDAYVLHLYTWLTSLKKS
;
A
#
# COMPACT_ATOMS: atom_id res chain seq x y z
N MET A 1 47.98 -23.79 41.93
CA MET A 1 47.63 -22.36 42.01
C MET A 1 46.38 -22.14 41.17
N THR A 2 45.22 -22.24 41.80
CA THR A 2 43.91 -22.01 41.20
C THR A 2 43.75 -20.51 40.97
N GLN A 3 43.82 -20.07 39.71
CA GLN A 3 43.48 -18.70 39.35
C GLN A 3 42.00 -18.49 39.68
N ALA A 4 41.73 -17.70 40.72
CA ALA A 4 40.40 -17.23 41.03
C ALA A 4 39.87 -16.46 39.82
N ALA A 5 38.79 -16.96 39.21
CA ALA A 5 38.02 -16.24 38.22
C ALA A 5 37.60 -14.91 38.85
N GLN A 6 38.20 -13.82 38.40
CA GLN A 6 37.81 -12.48 38.82
C GLN A 6 36.36 -12.28 38.36
N ALA A 7 35.43 -12.24 39.32
CA ALA A 7 34.03 -11.91 39.06
C ALA A 7 33.99 -10.54 38.38
N GLN A 8 33.64 -10.51 37.10
CA GLN A 8 33.43 -9.25 36.39
C GLN A 8 32.28 -8.50 37.07
N PRO A 9 32.35 -7.15 37.18
CA PRO A 9 31.24 -6.38 37.70
C PRO A 9 29.98 -6.69 36.89
N GLU A 10 28.89 -7.02 37.58
CA GLU A 10 27.62 -7.44 37.00
C GLU A 10 27.12 -6.34 36.03
N ARG A 11 27.28 -6.57 34.72
CA ARG A 11 26.90 -5.58 33.71
C ARG A 11 25.39 -5.44 33.71
N SER A 12 24.87 -4.27 34.08
CA SER A 12 23.42 -4.03 34.07
C SER A 12 22.83 -4.02 32.65
N TYR A 13 23.65 -3.81 31.62
CA TYR A 13 23.23 -3.75 30.21
C TYR A 13 24.20 -4.47 29.28
N PHE A 14 23.65 -5.16 28.28
CA PHE A 14 24.39 -5.89 27.25
C PHE A 14 24.11 -5.30 25.85
N PRO A 15 25.10 -5.30 24.94
CA PRO A 15 24.90 -4.89 23.56
C PRO A 15 23.93 -5.84 22.86
N ARG A 16 23.03 -5.29 22.04
CA ARG A 16 21.96 -6.04 21.39
C ARG A 16 21.88 -5.79 19.88
N PHE A 17 21.85 -4.53 19.46
CA PHE A 17 21.72 -4.14 18.06
C PHE A 17 22.77 -3.11 17.64
N SER A 18 23.33 -3.31 16.45
CA SER A 18 24.27 -2.37 15.83
C SER A 18 23.57 -1.08 15.38
N ALA A 19 24.32 0.01 15.24
CA ALA A 19 23.77 1.28 14.76
C ALA A 19 23.07 1.16 13.40
N ALA A 20 23.62 0.34 12.48
CA ALA A 20 23.02 0.09 11.18
C ALA A 20 21.64 -0.57 11.28
N GLN A 21 21.47 -1.60 12.13
CA GLN A 21 20.17 -2.25 12.34
C GLN A 21 19.13 -1.32 12.95
N ARG A 22 19.58 -0.44 13.86
CA ARG A 22 18.71 0.56 14.49
C ARG A 22 18.23 1.60 13.47
N TYR A 23 19.12 2.00 12.55
CA TYR A 23 18.76 2.91 11.47
C TYR A 23 17.81 2.27 10.47
N GLU A 24 18.07 1.04 10.01
CA GLU A 24 17.13 0.26 9.18
C GLU A 24 15.74 0.25 9.84
N HIS A 25 15.65 -0.22 11.09
CA HIS A 25 14.37 -0.27 11.79
C HIS A 25 13.67 1.10 11.89
N PHE A 26 14.41 2.19 12.11
CA PHE A 26 13.82 3.52 12.17
C PHE A 26 13.22 3.93 10.82
N VAL A 27 13.93 3.70 9.71
CA VAL A 27 13.42 3.97 8.36
C VAL A 27 12.20 3.10 8.09
N LEU A 28 12.28 1.79 8.36
CA LEU A 28 11.15 0.86 8.21
C LEU A 28 9.92 1.34 8.96
N MET A 29 10.09 1.73 10.23
CA MET A 29 9.00 2.18 11.09
C MET A 29 8.31 3.43 10.52
N VAL A 30 9.07 4.44 10.11
CA VAL A 30 8.51 5.69 9.56
C VAL A 30 7.81 5.43 8.23
N VAL A 31 8.44 4.66 7.35
CA VAL A 31 7.89 4.32 6.03
C VAL A 31 6.64 3.47 6.16
N PHE A 32 6.66 2.46 7.04
CA PHE A 32 5.52 1.59 7.31
C PHE A 32 4.33 2.36 7.86
N ILE A 33 4.55 3.28 8.82
CA ILE A 33 3.47 4.13 9.34
C ILE A 33 2.88 4.99 8.21
N GLY A 34 3.73 5.60 7.38
CA GLY A 34 3.24 6.40 6.24
C GLY A 34 2.45 5.56 5.22
N LEU A 35 2.92 4.35 4.90
CA LEU A 35 2.22 3.40 4.02
C LEU A 35 0.89 2.95 4.61
N ALA A 36 0.85 2.69 5.92
CA ALA A 36 -0.38 2.34 6.62
C ALA A 36 -1.39 3.48 6.58
N VAL A 37 -0.97 4.72 6.88
CA VAL A 37 -1.85 5.90 6.84
C VAL A 37 -2.41 6.14 5.44
N THR A 38 -1.54 6.16 4.42
CA THR A 38 -1.94 6.41 3.03
C THR A 38 -2.71 5.24 2.41
N GLY A 39 -2.42 3.99 2.81
CA GLY A 39 -3.07 2.80 2.27
C GLY A 39 -4.43 2.51 2.91
N LEU A 40 -4.54 2.66 4.24
CA LEU A 40 -5.80 2.43 4.96
C LEU A 40 -6.84 3.50 4.62
N SER A 41 -6.43 4.77 4.48
CA SER A 41 -7.35 5.83 4.05
C SER A 41 -7.95 5.53 2.68
N GLN A 42 -7.16 5.00 1.74
CA GLN A 42 -7.65 4.53 0.43
C GLN A 42 -8.55 3.29 0.53
N LYS A 43 -8.25 2.33 1.41
CA LYS A 43 -9.10 1.14 1.64
C LYS A 43 -10.48 1.54 2.15
N TYR A 44 -10.53 2.49 3.08
CA TYR A 44 -11.74 2.96 3.75
C TYR A 44 -12.19 4.34 3.26
N ALA A 45 -11.98 4.64 1.97
CA ALA A 45 -12.30 5.94 1.39
C ALA A 45 -13.81 6.29 1.43
N ALA A 46 -14.68 5.29 1.61
CA ALA A 46 -16.12 5.48 1.80
C ALA A 46 -16.50 5.82 3.26
N GLU A 47 -15.60 5.60 4.20
CA GLU A 47 -15.79 5.94 5.61
C GLU A 47 -15.31 7.37 5.87
N LYS A 48 -16.04 8.10 6.72
CA LYS A 48 -15.76 9.52 7.02
C LYS A 48 -14.29 9.77 7.42
N TRP A 49 -13.71 8.92 8.28
CA TRP A 49 -12.32 9.08 8.72
C TRP A 49 -11.31 8.85 7.59
N GLY A 50 -11.62 7.96 6.63
CA GLY A 50 -10.77 7.68 5.48
C GLY A 50 -10.80 8.84 4.49
N GLU A 51 -11.99 9.38 4.21
CA GLU A 51 -12.19 10.58 3.41
C GLU A 51 -11.46 11.80 4.02
N GLU A 52 -11.65 12.07 5.32
CA GLU A 52 -10.98 13.18 6.03
C GLU A 52 -9.46 13.09 5.95
N LEU A 53 -8.88 11.89 6.12
CA LEU A 53 -7.44 11.69 5.96
C LEU A 53 -6.97 11.92 4.52
N ILE A 54 -7.73 11.46 3.51
CA ILE A 54 -7.42 11.73 2.11
C ILE A 54 -7.41 13.24 1.83
N LEU A 55 -8.40 13.98 2.35
CA LEU A 55 -8.47 15.43 2.21
C LEU A 55 -7.31 16.14 2.92
N LEU A 56 -6.97 15.71 4.14
CA LEU A 56 -5.84 16.24 4.90
C LEU A 56 -4.50 16.04 4.17
N LEU A 57 -4.35 14.92 3.46
CA LEU A 57 -3.17 14.60 2.66
C LEU A 57 -3.14 15.33 1.30
N GLY A 58 -4.09 16.24 1.04
CA GLY A 58 -4.15 17.02 -0.20
C GLY A 58 -4.91 16.32 -1.33
N GLY A 59 -5.83 15.42 -1.00
CA GLY A 59 -6.70 14.71 -1.95
C GLY A 59 -6.20 13.32 -2.36
N ILE A 60 -7.02 12.63 -3.15
CA ILE A 60 -6.76 11.23 -3.52
C ILE A 60 -5.50 11.07 -4.38
N GLU A 61 -5.20 12.03 -5.26
CA GLU A 61 -4.02 11.94 -6.11
C GLU A 61 -2.74 12.10 -5.30
N SER A 62 -2.68 13.12 -4.43
CA SER A 62 -1.57 13.34 -3.49
C SER A 62 -1.36 12.11 -2.59
N THR A 63 -2.45 11.53 -2.08
CA THR A 63 -2.39 10.31 -1.26
C THR A 63 -1.77 9.13 -2.02
N ARG A 64 -2.16 8.92 -3.28
CA ARG A 64 -1.61 7.86 -4.14
C ARG A 64 -0.14 8.09 -4.47
N ILE A 65 0.25 9.31 -4.81
CA ILE A 65 1.63 9.69 -5.09
C ILE A 65 2.49 9.43 -3.84
N LEU A 66 2.05 9.89 -2.68
CA LEU A 66 2.76 9.70 -1.43
C LEU A 66 2.90 8.21 -1.08
N HIS A 67 1.84 7.41 -1.27
CA HIS A 67 1.89 5.96 -1.06
C HIS A 67 2.95 5.29 -1.94
N ARG A 68 2.98 5.63 -3.24
CA ARG A 68 3.97 5.11 -4.21
C ARG A 68 5.41 5.55 -3.89
N PHE A 69 5.57 6.79 -3.44
CA PHE A 69 6.87 7.31 -3.00
C PHE A 69 7.39 6.53 -1.77
N LEU A 70 6.55 6.36 -0.74
CA LEU A 70 6.91 5.57 0.44
C LEU A 70 7.17 4.10 0.10
N ALA A 71 6.40 3.52 -0.81
CA ALA A 71 6.62 2.15 -1.29
C ALA A 71 7.98 2.01 -1.99
N THR A 72 8.41 3.04 -2.73
CA THR A 72 9.74 3.08 -3.34
C THR A 72 10.85 3.09 -2.30
N ILE A 73 10.68 3.85 -1.21
CA ILE A 73 11.63 3.83 -0.08
C ILE A 73 11.65 2.44 0.57
N LEU A 74 10.50 1.82 0.81
CA LEU A 74 10.41 0.47 1.39
C LEU A 74 11.13 -0.56 0.50
N MET A 75 10.96 -0.49 -0.81
CA MET A 75 11.66 -1.38 -1.75
C MET A 75 13.17 -1.15 -1.74
N ALA A 76 13.63 0.11 -1.72
CA ALA A 76 15.05 0.44 -1.60
C ALA A 76 15.64 -0.06 -0.27
N GLU A 77 14.90 0.09 0.82
CA GLU A 77 15.27 -0.45 2.13
C GLU A 77 15.36 -1.98 2.12
N ALA A 78 14.41 -2.67 1.49
CA ALA A 78 14.45 -4.12 1.34
C ALA A 78 15.70 -4.58 0.56
N ILE A 79 16.07 -3.88 -0.51
CA ILE A 79 17.31 -4.15 -1.27
C ILE A 79 18.53 -3.97 -0.37
N TYR A 80 18.61 -2.83 0.33
CA TYR A 80 19.70 -2.57 1.27
C TYR A 80 19.79 -3.67 2.35
N HIS A 81 18.65 -4.07 2.92
CA HIS A 81 18.57 -5.10 3.94
C HIS A 81 19.11 -6.45 3.44
N VAL A 82 18.73 -6.86 2.22
CA VAL A 82 19.24 -8.09 1.61
C VAL A 82 20.76 -8.04 1.43
N VAL A 83 21.31 -6.90 0.98
CA VAL A 83 22.76 -6.72 0.83
C VAL A 83 23.46 -6.75 2.19
N ALA A 84 22.90 -6.07 3.20
CA ALA A 84 23.44 -6.01 4.55
C ALA A 84 23.44 -7.39 5.24
N VAL A 85 22.37 -8.17 5.08
CA VAL A 85 22.31 -9.56 5.56
C VAL A 85 23.31 -10.44 4.82
N SER A 86 23.40 -10.31 3.49
CA SER A 86 24.36 -11.05 2.67
C SER A 86 25.80 -10.77 3.08
N TYR A 87 26.12 -9.51 3.40
CA TYR A 87 27.42 -9.11 3.95
C TYR A 87 27.73 -9.82 5.27
N ARG A 88 26.78 -9.78 6.22
CA ARG A 88 26.94 -10.42 7.54
C ARG A 88 27.13 -11.93 7.42
N LEU A 89 26.42 -12.59 6.50
CA LEU A 89 26.49 -14.04 6.30
C LEU A 89 27.74 -14.48 5.51
N PHE A 90 28.09 -13.78 4.43
CA PHE A 90 29.18 -14.18 3.55
C PHE A 90 30.55 -13.66 4.02
N VAL A 91 30.65 -12.36 4.27
CA VAL A 91 31.92 -11.71 4.63
C VAL A 91 32.25 -12.00 6.08
N LEU A 92 31.33 -11.66 6.98
CA LEU A 92 31.54 -11.76 8.41
C LEU A 92 31.23 -13.16 8.98
N ARG A 93 30.71 -14.09 8.16
CA ARG A 93 30.36 -15.47 8.58
C ARG A 93 29.58 -15.52 9.90
N HIS A 94 28.71 -14.53 10.12
CA HIS A 94 27.79 -14.60 11.25
C HIS A 94 26.92 -15.85 11.09
N ARG A 95 26.62 -16.50 12.21
CA ARG A 95 25.70 -17.64 12.21
C ARG A 95 24.34 -17.15 11.67
N PRO A 96 23.68 -17.91 10.78
CA PRO A 96 22.39 -17.53 10.21
C PRO A 96 21.27 -17.74 11.24
N SER A 97 21.32 -16.97 12.32
CA SER A 97 20.47 -17.13 13.50
C SER A 97 19.00 -16.80 13.25
N LEU A 98 18.68 -16.05 12.18
CA LEU A 98 17.31 -15.74 11.77
C LEU A 98 16.67 -16.85 10.90
N LEU A 99 17.45 -17.82 10.41
CA LEU A 99 16.86 -18.94 9.66
C LEU A 99 16.05 -19.84 10.61
N PRO A 100 14.86 -20.31 10.18
CA PRO A 100 14.12 -21.32 10.92
C PRO A 100 14.92 -22.63 10.97
N GLN A 101 14.93 -23.27 12.13
CA GLN A 101 15.62 -24.53 12.41
C GLN A 101 14.66 -25.49 13.10
N TRP A 102 14.91 -26.79 13.00
CA TRP A 102 14.12 -27.80 13.73
C TRP A 102 14.10 -27.61 15.24
N ARG A 103 15.16 -27.00 15.80
CA ARG A 103 15.20 -26.60 17.21
C ARG A 103 14.08 -25.61 17.57
N ASP A 104 13.71 -24.71 16.66
CA ASP A 104 12.69 -23.68 16.93
C ASP A 104 11.32 -24.29 17.24
N VAL A 105 11.00 -25.47 16.68
CA VAL A 105 9.76 -26.20 17.00
C VAL A 105 9.76 -26.67 18.46
N ARG A 106 10.91 -27.14 18.95
CA ARG A 106 11.08 -27.55 20.35
C ARG A 106 11.03 -26.34 21.27
N ASP A 107 11.72 -25.26 20.90
CA ASP A 107 11.74 -24.02 21.69
C ASP A 107 10.33 -23.39 21.74
N LEU A 108 9.55 -23.46 20.65
CA LEU A 108 8.16 -23.04 20.61
C LEU A 108 7.29 -23.86 21.56
N ARG A 109 7.38 -25.20 21.48
CA ARG A 109 6.65 -26.10 22.37
C ARG A 109 6.96 -25.80 23.84
N ASP A 110 8.23 -25.71 24.17
CA ASP A 110 8.67 -25.48 25.56
C ASP A 110 8.27 -24.10 26.06
N TRP A 111 8.31 -23.08 25.20
CA TRP A 111 7.81 -21.75 25.50
C TRP A 111 6.29 -21.75 25.77
N LEU A 112 5.51 -22.42 24.91
CA LEU A 112 4.07 -22.57 25.10
C LEU A 112 3.74 -23.28 26.41
N LEU A 113 4.39 -24.43 26.69
CA LEU A 113 4.20 -25.18 27.93
C LEU A 113 4.56 -24.35 29.15
N SER A 114 5.60 -23.52 29.08
CA SER A 114 5.96 -22.60 30.17
C SER A 114 4.94 -21.48 30.37
N ASN A 115 4.36 -20.93 29.30
CA ASN A 115 3.35 -19.88 29.39
C ASN A 115 2.02 -20.37 29.98
N VAL A 116 1.64 -21.63 29.74
CA VAL A 116 0.44 -22.24 30.36
C VAL A 116 0.71 -22.87 31.72
N GLY A 117 1.93 -22.74 32.26
CA GLY A 117 2.32 -23.22 33.58
C GLY A 117 2.61 -24.72 33.68
N LEU A 118 2.62 -25.46 32.56
CA LEU A 118 2.93 -26.90 32.53
C LEU A 118 4.44 -27.19 32.63
N LYS A 119 5.30 -26.19 32.42
CA LYS A 119 6.75 -26.28 32.62
C LYS A 119 7.21 -25.12 33.50
N ALA A 120 7.85 -25.43 34.62
CA ALA A 120 8.28 -24.42 35.60
C ALA A 120 9.42 -23.53 35.08
N GLU A 121 10.34 -24.10 34.29
CA GLU A 121 11.48 -23.38 33.75
C GLU A 121 11.20 -22.86 32.33
N ARG A 122 11.46 -21.57 32.12
CA ARG A 122 11.44 -20.97 30.78
C ARG A 122 12.60 -21.52 29.95
N PRO A 123 12.39 -21.81 28.64
CA PRO A 123 13.47 -22.31 27.79
C PRO A 123 14.58 -21.27 27.65
N ALA A 124 15.84 -21.71 27.72
CA ALA A 124 16.99 -20.86 27.46
C ALA A 124 17.05 -20.52 25.96
N MET A 125 16.65 -19.31 25.62
CA MET A 125 16.51 -18.87 24.23
C MET A 125 17.79 -18.21 23.70
N PRO A 126 18.09 -18.36 22.39
CA PRO A 126 19.26 -17.76 21.74
C PRO A 126 19.05 -16.27 21.44
N HIS A 127 20.01 -15.67 20.73
CA HIS A 127 19.98 -14.25 20.33
C HIS A 127 18.68 -13.88 19.62
N TYR A 128 18.20 -14.66 18.64
CA TYR A 128 16.85 -14.49 18.09
C TYR A 128 15.99 -15.67 18.51
N ASN A 129 15.02 -15.39 19.37
CA ASN A 129 14.08 -16.41 19.81
C ASN A 129 13.01 -16.69 18.73
N VAL A 130 12.18 -17.71 18.95
CA VAL A 130 11.13 -18.12 18.01
C VAL A 130 10.19 -16.96 17.66
N ASN A 131 9.82 -16.13 18.64
CA ASN A 131 8.95 -14.98 18.39
C ASN A 131 9.63 -13.95 17.48
N ASN A 132 10.92 -13.64 17.71
CA ASN A 132 11.67 -12.72 16.85
C ASN A 132 11.81 -13.27 15.41
N LYS A 133 12.05 -14.57 15.26
CA LYS A 133 12.12 -15.20 13.93
C LYS A 133 10.77 -15.15 13.23
N PHE A 134 9.69 -15.46 13.93
CA PHE A 134 8.34 -15.38 13.39
C PHE A 134 8.01 -13.96 12.93
N GLU A 135 8.25 -12.95 13.76
CA GLU A 135 8.06 -11.53 13.41
C GLU A 135 8.86 -11.13 12.18
N TYR A 136 10.14 -11.55 12.11
CA TYR A 136 11.01 -11.28 10.97
C TYR A 136 10.44 -11.88 9.67
N TRP A 137 10.11 -13.18 9.67
CA TRP A 137 9.66 -13.87 8.46
C TRP A 137 8.26 -13.46 8.03
N PHE A 138 7.35 -13.25 8.99
CA PHE A 138 6.03 -12.70 8.71
C PHE A 138 6.14 -11.36 8.01
N THR A 139 6.99 -10.46 8.52
CA THR A 139 7.19 -9.13 7.93
C THR A 139 7.89 -9.22 6.57
N ALA A 140 8.93 -10.05 6.43
CA ALA A 140 9.68 -10.19 5.18
C ALA A 140 8.83 -10.77 4.04
N LEU A 141 8.10 -11.86 4.29
CA LEU A 141 7.22 -12.49 3.29
C LEU A 141 5.99 -11.61 3.02
N GLY A 142 5.42 -10.99 4.04
CA GLY A 142 4.31 -10.05 3.88
C GLY A 142 4.69 -8.85 3.01
N THR A 143 5.89 -8.29 3.23
CA THR A 143 6.43 -7.20 2.40
C THR A 143 6.62 -7.64 0.95
N LEU A 144 7.14 -8.85 0.71
CA LEU A 144 7.28 -9.39 -0.64
C LEU A 144 5.93 -9.49 -1.36
N VAL A 145 4.89 -10.00 -0.68
CA VAL A 145 3.53 -10.06 -1.22
C VAL A 145 3.00 -8.67 -1.56
N LEU A 146 3.21 -7.68 -0.68
CA LEU A 146 2.80 -6.29 -0.92
C LEU A 146 3.54 -5.67 -2.10
N ILE A 147 4.83 -5.92 -2.28
CA ILE A 147 5.61 -5.40 -3.43
C ILE A 147 5.07 -6.00 -4.74
N ILE A 148 4.85 -7.32 -4.79
CA ILE A 148 4.36 -8.01 -5.99
C ILE A 148 2.94 -7.55 -6.34
N THR A 149 2.03 -7.57 -5.38
CA THR A 149 0.65 -7.13 -5.64
C THR A 149 0.55 -5.62 -5.88
N GLY A 150 1.40 -4.83 -5.23
CA GLY A 150 1.50 -3.39 -5.47
C GLY A 150 1.98 -3.07 -6.88
N TYR A 151 2.93 -3.85 -7.42
CA TYR A 151 3.31 -3.76 -8.84
C TYR A 151 2.12 -4.00 -9.76
N MET A 152 1.34 -5.05 -9.49
CA MET A 152 0.19 -5.40 -10.33
C MET A 152 -0.86 -4.27 -10.36
N LEU A 153 -1.05 -3.60 -9.22
CA LEU A 153 -1.97 -2.46 -9.10
C LEU A 153 -1.41 -1.16 -9.69
N TRP A 154 -0.10 -0.95 -9.63
CA TRP A 154 0.57 0.18 -10.26
C TRP A 154 0.59 0.00 -11.79
N ASN A 155 0.80 -1.22 -12.28
CA ASN A 155 0.96 -1.54 -13.69
C ASN A 155 -0.05 -2.61 -14.16
N PRO A 156 -1.35 -2.28 -14.21
CA PRO A 156 -2.38 -3.26 -14.51
C PRO A 156 -2.29 -3.78 -15.94
N ILE A 157 -2.01 -2.93 -16.94
CA ILE A 157 -1.95 -3.36 -18.36
C ILE A 157 -0.80 -4.35 -18.58
N ALA A 158 0.38 -4.03 -18.05
CA ALA A 158 1.54 -4.91 -18.16
C ALA A 158 1.32 -6.25 -17.45
N THR A 159 0.60 -6.23 -16.33
CA THR A 159 0.18 -7.44 -15.63
C THR A 159 -0.76 -8.26 -16.50
N THR A 160 -1.78 -7.65 -17.11
CA THR A 160 -2.75 -8.37 -17.96
C THR A 160 -2.20 -8.84 -19.29
N ASN A 161 -1.04 -8.35 -19.73
CA ASN A 161 -0.32 -8.90 -20.88
C ASN A 161 0.26 -10.29 -20.61
N THR A 162 0.42 -10.67 -19.33
CA THR A 162 1.02 -11.95 -18.91
C THR A 162 0.06 -12.82 -18.10
N LEU A 163 -0.85 -12.20 -17.34
CA LEU A 163 -1.84 -12.87 -16.49
C LEU A 163 -3.28 -12.54 -16.92
N PRO A 164 -4.27 -13.39 -16.59
CA PRO A 164 -5.68 -13.09 -16.84
C PRO A 164 -6.14 -11.78 -16.17
N GLY A 165 -7.17 -11.14 -16.72
CA GLY A 165 -7.73 -9.89 -16.18
C GLY A 165 -8.18 -9.97 -14.72
N GLU A 166 -8.58 -11.17 -14.26
CA GLU A 166 -8.93 -11.47 -12.86
C GLU A 166 -7.77 -11.26 -11.88
N ALA A 167 -6.52 -11.28 -12.35
CA ALA A 167 -5.35 -11.09 -11.52
C ALA A 167 -5.33 -9.70 -10.84
N ILE A 168 -5.91 -8.68 -11.46
CA ILE A 168 -5.96 -7.31 -10.91
C ILE A 168 -6.89 -7.22 -9.68
N PRO A 169 -8.18 -7.62 -9.75
CA PRO A 169 -9.03 -7.63 -8.55
C PRO A 169 -8.51 -8.58 -7.49
N THR A 170 -7.94 -9.74 -7.85
CA THR A 170 -7.29 -10.63 -6.87
C THR A 170 -6.11 -9.95 -6.18
N ALA A 171 -5.22 -9.28 -6.93
CA ALA A 171 -4.12 -8.52 -6.35
C ALA A 171 -4.62 -7.40 -5.45
N ARG A 172 -5.72 -6.72 -5.80
CA ARG A 172 -6.33 -5.68 -4.96
C ARG A 172 -6.76 -6.22 -3.60
N VAL A 173 -7.46 -7.36 -3.58
CA VAL A 173 -7.89 -8.02 -2.34
C VAL A 173 -6.68 -8.44 -1.51
N ILE A 174 -5.74 -9.17 -2.13
CA ILE A 174 -4.53 -9.65 -1.44
C ILE A 174 -3.72 -8.48 -0.88
N HIS A 175 -3.46 -7.44 -1.67
CA HIS A 175 -2.71 -6.27 -1.22
C HIS A 175 -3.38 -5.58 -0.05
N SER A 176 -4.70 -5.34 -0.17
CA SER A 176 -5.49 -4.63 0.83
C SER A 176 -5.59 -5.40 2.15
N ASP A 177 -5.78 -6.72 2.08
CA ASP A 177 -5.94 -7.55 3.27
C ASP A 177 -4.60 -7.91 3.91
N GLN A 178 -3.56 -8.15 3.11
CA GLN A 178 -2.20 -8.33 3.62
C GLN A 178 -1.71 -7.05 4.32
N ALA A 179 -1.99 -5.86 3.76
CA ALA A 179 -1.62 -4.60 4.39
C ALA A 179 -2.32 -4.42 5.73
N LEU A 180 -3.64 -4.69 5.80
CA LEU A 180 -4.38 -4.64 7.05
C LEU A 180 -3.84 -5.65 8.07
N LEU A 181 -3.57 -6.88 7.64
CA LEU A 181 -2.99 -7.92 8.49
C LEU A 181 -1.62 -7.50 9.03
N MET A 182 -0.78 -6.86 8.21
CA MET A 182 0.51 -6.32 8.67
C MET A 182 0.34 -5.19 9.68
N VAL A 183 -0.59 -4.26 9.48
CA VAL A 183 -0.88 -3.19 10.45
C VAL A 183 -1.35 -3.78 11.77
N LEU A 184 -2.30 -4.72 11.73
CA LEU A 184 -2.79 -5.39 12.94
C LEU A 184 -1.68 -6.16 13.64
N PHE A 185 -0.83 -6.87 12.90
CA PHE A 185 0.32 -7.56 13.46
C PHE A 185 1.29 -6.59 14.14
N VAL A 186 1.64 -5.48 13.49
CA VAL A 186 2.57 -4.50 14.05
C VAL A 186 1.99 -3.82 15.29
N VAL A 187 0.71 -3.45 15.29
CA VAL A 187 0.08 -2.76 16.42
C VAL A 187 -0.21 -3.73 17.58
N ILE A 188 -0.87 -4.85 17.30
CA ILE A 188 -1.38 -5.76 18.32
C ILE A 188 -0.29 -6.70 18.83
N TRP A 189 0.53 -7.27 17.94
CA TRP A 189 1.53 -8.25 18.34
C TRP A 189 2.87 -7.60 18.66
N HIS A 190 3.47 -6.93 17.67
CA HIS A 190 4.81 -6.36 17.82
C HIS A 190 4.79 -5.20 18.83
N GLY A 191 3.86 -4.26 18.69
CA GLY A 191 3.72 -3.08 19.55
C GLY A 191 3.39 -3.45 20.99
N TYR A 192 2.45 -4.38 21.21
CA TYR A 192 2.16 -4.87 22.57
C TYR A 192 3.37 -5.53 23.22
N ASN A 193 4.03 -6.47 22.54
CA ASN A 193 5.16 -7.17 23.13
C ASN A 193 6.32 -6.20 23.41
N THR A 194 6.68 -5.35 22.46
CA THR A 194 7.85 -4.47 22.58
C THR A 194 7.59 -3.25 23.45
N LEU A 195 6.47 -2.53 23.28
CA LEU A 195 6.22 -1.26 23.95
C LEU A 195 5.47 -1.40 25.27
N ILE A 196 4.62 -2.42 25.43
CA ILE A 196 3.73 -2.54 26.59
C ILE A 196 4.23 -3.64 27.54
N ARG A 197 4.32 -4.88 27.07
CA ARG A 197 4.62 -6.05 27.91
C ARG A 197 6.06 -6.05 28.43
N TYR A 198 7.03 -5.91 27.51
CA TYR A 198 8.45 -6.00 27.85
C TYR A 198 9.14 -4.64 27.99
N PHE A 199 8.47 -3.55 27.56
CA PHE A 199 9.04 -2.20 27.53
C PHE A 199 10.47 -2.15 26.96
N ASN A 200 10.68 -2.89 25.87
CA ASN A 200 11.97 -3.16 25.29
C ASN A 200 12.39 -2.04 24.33
N ARG A 201 13.30 -1.18 24.78
CA ARG A 201 13.86 -0.07 24.00
C ARG A 201 15.18 -0.41 23.29
N SER A 202 15.55 -1.69 23.24
CA SER A 202 16.88 -2.10 22.73
C SER A 202 17.09 -1.75 21.27
N ILE A 203 16.05 -1.69 20.44
CA ILE A 203 16.17 -1.26 19.04
C ILE A 203 16.46 0.24 18.91
N PHE A 204 16.18 1.04 19.94
CA PHE A 204 16.51 2.46 19.96
C PHE A 204 17.80 2.76 20.70
N SER A 205 18.15 2.01 21.74
CA SER A 205 19.37 2.22 22.53
C SER A 205 20.57 1.39 22.05
N GLY A 206 20.31 0.27 21.36
CA GLY A 206 21.29 -0.76 21.03
C GLY A 206 21.64 -1.69 22.18
N LYS A 207 21.00 -1.56 23.36
CA LYS A 207 21.34 -2.30 24.58
C LYS A 207 20.10 -2.88 25.27
N LEU A 208 20.24 -4.03 25.91
CA LEU A 208 19.18 -4.70 26.68
C LEU A 208 19.63 -4.90 28.14
N SER A 209 18.72 -4.78 29.11
CA SER A 209 19.05 -4.97 30.52
C SER A 209 19.35 -6.44 30.83
N HIS A 210 20.13 -6.68 31.88
CA HIS A 210 20.43 -8.04 32.36
C HIS A 210 19.15 -8.86 32.61
N ALA A 211 18.19 -8.32 33.36
CA ALA A 211 16.93 -9.00 33.67
C ALA A 211 16.13 -9.41 32.40
N ALA A 212 16.08 -8.55 31.39
CA ALA A 212 15.39 -8.85 30.13
C ALA A 212 16.17 -9.86 29.27
N MET A 213 17.50 -9.80 29.29
CA MET A 213 18.35 -10.83 28.67
C MET A 213 18.13 -12.19 29.35
N GLN A 214 18.05 -12.24 30.68
CA GLN A 214 17.83 -13.48 31.43
C GLN A 214 16.45 -14.08 31.15
N SER A 215 15.41 -13.25 31.00
CA SER A 215 14.05 -13.75 30.78
C SER A 215 13.81 -14.26 29.36
N ASP A 216 14.38 -13.58 28.35
CA ASP A 216 13.99 -13.76 26.94
C ASP A 216 15.13 -14.30 26.06
N HIS A 217 16.39 -14.22 26.53
CA HIS A 217 17.61 -14.52 25.77
C HIS A 217 18.70 -15.18 26.64
N ALA A 218 18.32 -16.06 27.57
CA ALA A 218 19.22 -16.61 28.59
C ALA A 218 20.47 -17.31 28.01
N GLU A 219 20.38 -17.95 26.83
CA GLU A 219 21.54 -18.58 26.19
C GLU A 219 22.52 -17.54 25.65
N GLU A 220 22.02 -16.40 25.18
CA GLU A 220 22.87 -15.28 24.79
C GLU A 220 23.54 -14.64 26.00
N LEU A 221 22.80 -14.45 27.09
CA LEU A 221 23.34 -13.90 28.33
C LEU A 221 24.50 -14.75 28.85
N ALA A 222 24.30 -16.06 28.99
CA ALA A 222 25.34 -16.98 29.47
C ALA A 222 26.61 -16.93 28.59
N ARG A 223 26.45 -16.80 27.27
CA ARG A 223 27.57 -16.65 26.33
C ARG A 223 28.32 -15.33 26.58
N LEU A 224 27.61 -14.22 26.71
CA LEU A 224 28.21 -12.90 26.94
C LEU A 224 28.91 -12.81 28.30
N GLU A 225 28.35 -13.42 29.34
CA GLU A 225 28.92 -13.49 30.69
C GLU A 225 30.15 -14.40 30.76
N SER A 226 30.16 -15.49 29.99
CA SER A 226 31.33 -16.37 29.88
C SER A 226 32.55 -15.70 29.23
N GLY A 227 32.37 -14.52 28.63
CA GLY A 227 33.40 -13.84 27.86
C GLY A 227 33.68 -14.47 26.49
N GLU A 228 32.87 -15.46 26.07
CA GLU A 228 32.94 -16.07 24.75
C GLU A 228 32.51 -15.06 23.68
N GLN A 229 33.48 -14.31 23.16
CA GLN A 229 33.28 -13.49 21.98
C GLN A 229 33.50 -14.34 20.72
N PRO A 230 32.69 -14.15 19.66
CA PRO A 230 33.01 -14.71 18.36
C PRO A 230 34.44 -14.30 18.01
N ALA A 231 35.29 -15.25 17.62
CA ALA A 231 36.64 -14.94 17.21
C ALA A 231 36.59 -13.89 16.09
N ASP A 232 37.25 -12.75 16.32
CA ASP A 232 37.39 -11.73 15.28
C ASP A 232 38.04 -12.37 14.06
N LEU A 233 37.36 -12.30 12.92
CA LEU A 233 37.91 -12.81 11.68
C LEU A 233 39.16 -12.02 11.35
N ALA A 234 40.25 -12.74 11.06
CA ALA A 234 41.49 -12.11 10.65
C ALA A 234 41.24 -11.16 9.46
N SER A 235 41.86 -9.98 9.51
CA SER A 235 41.62 -8.90 8.55
C SER A 235 41.93 -9.32 7.10
N ASP A 236 42.87 -10.24 6.90
CA ASP A 236 43.19 -10.81 5.59
C ASP A 236 42.06 -11.67 5.02
N ILE A 237 41.36 -12.44 5.87
CA ILE A 237 40.20 -13.24 5.49
C ILE A 237 39.05 -12.32 5.08
N ILE A 238 38.79 -11.27 5.86
CA ILE A 238 37.78 -10.27 5.53
C ILE A 238 38.13 -9.61 4.19
N ALA A 239 39.38 -9.19 3.99
CA ALA A 239 39.83 -8.57 2.74
C ALA A 239 39.65 -9.49 1.52
N LYS A 240 40.01 -10.78 1.62
CA LYS A 240 39.81 -11.77 0.56
C LYS A 240 38.33 -11.92 0.20
N ARG A 241 37.46 -12.04 1.20
CA ARG A 241 36.01 -12.14 0.98
C ARG A 241 35.42 -10.86 0.41
N MET A 242 35.90 -9.70 0.86
CA MET A 242 35.48 -8.39 0.36
C MET A 242 35.81 -8.19 -1.11
N ARG A 243 36.96 -8.69 -1.59
CA ARG A 243 37.31 -8.65 -3.03
C ARG A 243 36.32 -9.41 -3.92
N ILE A 244 35.66 -10.44 -3.38
CA ILE A 244 34.61 -11.18 -4.08
C ILE A 244 33.25 -10.51 -3.85
N PHE A 245 32.97 -10.14 -2.59
CA PHE A 245 31.68 -9.61 -2.19
C PHE A 245 31.37 -8.26 -2.85
N VAL A 246 32.31 -7.32 -2.86
CA VAL A 246 32.09 -5.98 -3.41
C VAL A 246 31.65 -6.00 -4.88
N PRO A 247 32.33 -6.66 -5.83
CA PRO A 247 31.87 -6.69 -7.22
C PRO A 247 30.54 -7.44 -7.36
N VAL A 248 30.35 -8.57 -6.67
CA VAL A 248 29.09 -9.34 -6.74
C VAL A 248 27.91 -8.55 -6.17
N ALA A 249 28.08 -7.98 -4.98
CA ALA A 249 27.07 -7.14 -4.35
C ALA A 249 26.83 -5.86 -5.14
N GLY A 250 27.87 -5.28 -5.75
CA GLY A 250 27.76 -4.13 -6.63
C GLY A 250 26.90 -4.41 -7.87
N VAL A 251 27.17 -5.51 -8.58
CA VAL A 251 26.36 -5.96 -9.72
C VAL A 251 24.93 -6.28 -9.29
N LEU A 252 24.73 -7.01 -8.18
CA LEU A 252 23.41 -7.35 -7.66
C LEU A 252 22.62 -6.09 -7.29
N THR A 253 23.25 -5.15 -6.59
CA THR A 253 22.62 -3.90 -6.14
C THR A 253 22.27 -3.03 -7.35
N LEU A 254 23.17 -2.93 -8.33
CA LEU A 254 22.90 -2.22 -9.56
C LEU A 254 21.74 -2.86 -10.33
N GLY A 255 21.72 -4.18 -10.46
CA GLY A 255 20.61 -4.91 -11.10
C GLY A 255 19.27 -4.69 -10.39
N LEU A 256 19.23 -4.77 -9.06
CA LEU A 256 18.04 -4.50 -8.26
C LEU A 256 17.63 -3.02 -8.31
N ALA A 257 18.58 -2.10 -8.37
CA ALA A 257 18.31 -0.67 -8.51
C ALA A 257 17.75 -0.33 -9.89
N VAL A 258 18.27 -0.95 -10.96
CA VAL A 258 17.72 -0.84 -12.31
C VAL A 258 16.33 -1.46 -12.38
N LEU A 259 16.12 -2.60 -11.72
CA LEU A 259 14.79 -3.21 -11.60
C LEU A 259 13.81 -2.27 -10.87
N LEU A 260 14.22 -1.68 -9.74
CA LEU A 260 13.42 -0.72 -8.99
C LEU A 260 13.13 0.54 -9.82
N TYR A 261 14.13 1.09 -10.48
CA TYR A 261 13.96 2.23 -11.38
C TYR A 261 12.97 1.91 -12.50
N SER A 262 13.13 0.76 -13.14
CA SER A 262 12.22 0.29 -14.19
C SER A 262 10.81 0.10 -13.62
N PHE A 263 10.67 -0.53 -12.46
CA PHE A 263 9.40 -0.72 -11.77
C PHE A 263 8.66 0.60 -11.53
N VAL A 264 9.37 1.62 -11.05
CA VAL A 264 8.78 2.92 -10.64
C VAL A 264 8.50 3.83 -11.83
N THR A 265 9.30 3.74 -12.90
CA THR A 265 9.16 4.61 -14.10
C THR A 265 8.35 3.99 -15.22
N PHE A 266 8.20 2.67 -15.22
CA PHE A 266 7.32 1.97 -16.12
C PHE A 266 5.88 2.18 -15.65
N GLU A 267 5.13 2.96 -16.41
CA GLU A 267 3.72 3.24 -16.13
C GLU A 267 2.87 2.95 -17.36
N GLN A 268 2.13 1.84 -17.33
CA GLN A 268 1.07 1.51 -18.29
C GLN A 268 -0.27 1.38 -17.55
N THR A 269 -0.83 2.54 -17.18
CA THR A 269 -2.03 2.63 -16.33
C THR A 269 -3.32 2.83 -17.12
N ALA A 270 -3.25 3.29 -18.37
CA ALA A 270 -4.41 3.47 -19.23
C ALA A 270 -4.06 3.17 -20.69
N LEU A 271 -5.02 2.58 -21.43
CA LEU A 271 -5.06 2.72 -22.87
C LEU A 271 -5.12 4.23 -23.15
N THR A 272 -4.27 4.75 -24.02
CA THR A 272 -4.43 6.12 -24.53
C THR A 272 -5.88 6.28 -24.94
N THR A 273 -6.64 7.12 -24.23
CA THR A 273 -8.00 7.45 -24.64
C THR A 273 -7.87 7.98 -26.05
N VAL A 274 -8.37 7.23 -27.03
CA VAL A 274 -8.53 7.77 -28.37
C VAL A 274 -9.34 9.04 -28.17
N PRO A 275 -8.83 10.23 -28.55
CA PRO A 275 -9.57 11.46 -28.38
C PRO A 275 -10.95 11.26 -28.98
N ARG A 276 -11.98 11.71 -28.25
CA ARG A 276 -13.38 11.61 -28.66
C ARG A 276 -13.46 11.97 -30.13
N GLN A 277 -13.86 11.01 -30.97
CA GLN A 277 -14.04 11.30 -32.39
C GLN A 277 -15.13 12.36 -32.47
N GLU A 278 -14.74 13.60 -32.78
CA GLU A 278 -15.68 14.66 -33.12
C GLU A 278 -16.31 14.25 -34.44
N VAL A 279 -17.40 13.49 -34.36
CA VAL A 279 -18.25 13.26 -35.53
C VAL A 279 -19.01 14.56 -35.72
N PRO A 280 -18.76 15.36 -36.77
CA PRO A 280 -19.58 16.52 -37.04
C PRO A 280 -21.00 16.03 -37.30
N VAL A 281 -21.89 16.28 -36.35
CA VAL A 281 -23.32 16.13 -36.58
C VAL A 281 -23.68 17.22 -37.57
N PHE A 282 -23.86 16.86 -38.84
CA PHE A 282 -24.39 17.76 -39.87
C PHE A 282 -25.85 18.08 -39.54
N ALA A 283 -26.06 19.01 -38.62
CA ALA A 283 -27.34 19.64 -38.39
C ALA A 283 -27.40 20.97 -39.15
N PRO A 284 -28.53 21.33 -39.78
CA PRO A 284 -28.72 22.66 -40.31
C PRO A 284 -28.56 23.70 -39.19
N GLN A 285 -27.69 24.69 -39.38
CA GLN A 285 -27.50 25.80 -38.42
C GLN A 285 -28.70 26.75 -38.38
N ALA A 286 -29.63 26.67 -39.34
CA ALA A 286 -30.86 27.45 -39.32
C ALA A 286 -31.90 26.79 -38.42
N MET A 287 -32.42 27.53 -37.43
CA MET A 287 -33.56 27.07 -36.63
C MET A 287 -34.78 26.83 -37.54
N PRO A 288 -35.43 25.66 -37.48
CA PRO A 288 -36.63 25.40 -38.24
C PRO A 288 -37.78 26.27 -37.71
N LYS A 289 -38.73 26.62 -38.59
CA LYS A 289 -39.91 27.45 -38.22
C LYS A 289 -40.83 26.76 -37.22
N SER A 290 -40.73 25.45 -37.08
CA SER A 290 -41.50 24.62 -36.16
C SER A 290 -40.68 23.39 -35.79
N GLY A 291 -40.81 22.91 -34.55
CA GLY A 291 -40.20 21.64 -34.17
C GLY A 291 -40.99 20.42 -34.65
N ASP A 292 -40.38 19.25 -34.47
CA ASP A 292 -40.90 17.93 -34.86
C ASP A 292 -40.71 17.01 -33.67
N ALA A 293 -41.82 16.54 -33.10
CA ALA A 293 -41.83 15.70 -31.91
C ALA A 293 -41.18 14.32 -32.14
N LYS A 294 -41.20 13.78 -33.38
CA LYS A 294 -40.53 12.50 -33.68
C LYS A 294 -39.02 12.65 -33.65
N VAL A 295 -38.53 13.75 -34.22
CA VAL A 295 -37.10 14.11 -34.15
C VAL A 295 -36.70 14.37 -32.70
N GLY A 296 -37.52 15.09 -31.93
CA GLY A 296 -37.28 15.32 -30.50
C GLY A 296 -37.17 14.02 -29.70
N ALA A 297 -38.07 13.07 -29.91
CA ALA A 297 -38.03 11.75 -29.27
C ALA A 297 -36.73 10.98 -29.60
N ALA A 298 -36.32 11.01 -30.87
CA ALA A 298 -35.08 10.39 -31.30
C ALA A 298 -33.87 11.06 -30.63
N VAL A 299 -33.81 12.40 -30.66
CA VAL A 299 -32.74 13.17 -30.01
C VAL A 299 -32.70 12.86 -28.50
N TRP A 300 -33.84 12.77 -27.81
CA TRP A 300 -33.90 12.45 -26.38
C TRP A 300 -33.26 11.11 -26.01
N SER A 301 -33.40 10.11 -26.89
CA SER A 301 -32.80 8.77 -26.69
C SER A 301 -31.30 8.73 -27.03
N THR A 302 -30.84 9.63 -27.90
CA THR A 302 -29.43 9.69 -28.35
C THR A 302 -28.57 10.61 -27.49
N VAL A 303 -29.17 11.69 -27.00
CA VAL A 303 -28.54 12.62 -26.06
C VAL A 303 -28.80 12.07 -24.68
N ARG A 304 -27.79 12.13 -23.80
CA ARG A 304 -27.81 11.53 -22.46
C ARG A 304 -28.83 12.14 -21.48
N CYS A 305 -29.83 12.89 -21.96
CA CYS A 305 -30.91 13.49 -21.17
C CYS A 305 -31.74 12.43 -20.42
N ALA A 306 -32.04 11.30 -21.07
CA ALA A 306 -32.83 10.22 -20.49
C ALA A 306 -32.18 9.58 -19.24
N LEU A 307 -30.84 9.67 -19.09
CA LEU A 307 -30.15 9.12 -17.92
C LEU A 307 -30.52 9.85 -16.63
N CYS A 308 -30.83 11.15 -16.72
CA CYS A 308 -31.18 11.98 -15.57
C CYS A 308 -32.67 12.23 -15.47
N HIS A 309 -33.40 12.34 -16.59
CA HIS A 309 -34.81 12.73 -16.61
C HIS A 309 -35.78 11.57 -16.91
N GLY A 310 -35.28 10.34 -17.02
CA GLY A 310 -36.12 9.18 -17.38
C GLY A 310 -36.34 9.05 -18.88
N VAL A 311 -36.77 7.86 -19.30
CA VAL A 311 -36.88 7.51 -20.74
C VAL A 311 -38.02 8.27 -21.41
N GLU A 312 -39.10 8.55 -20.67
CA GLU A 312 -40.25 9.34 -21.09
C GLU A 312 -40.27 10.76 -20.49
N ALA A 313 -39.11 11.26 -20.05
CA ALA A 313 -39.00 12.55 -19.36
C ALA A 313 -39.87 12.67 -18.09
N GLU A 314 -40.13 11.55 -17.42
CA GLU A 314 -40.94 11.40 -16.22
C GLU A 314 -40.24 11.84 -14.92
N GLY A 315 -38.96 12.19 -15.01
CA GLY A 315 -38.10 12.47 -13.86
C GLY A 315 -37.19 11.27 -13.55
N GLY A 316 -36.10 11.52 -12.85
CA GLY A 316 -35.11 10.49 -12.51
C GLY A 316 -34.76 10.44 -11.02
N PRO A 317 -33.85 9.55 -10.63
CA PRO A 317 -33.33 9.48 -9.26
C PRO A 317 -32.72 10.82 -8.82
N ASP A 318 -32.61 11.05 -7.51
CA ASP A 318 -31.96 12.24 -6.92
C ASP A 318 -32.68 13.60 -7.14
N GLY A 319 -33.97 13.55 -7.45
CA GLY A 319 -34.83 14.74 -7.55
C GLY A 319 -34.72 15.48 -8.88
N ALA A 320 -34.27 14.80 -9.94
CA ALA A 320 -34.29 15.35 -11.29
C ALA A 320 -35.75 15.58 -11.75
N PRO A 321 -36.10 16.80 -12.21
CA PRO A 321 -37.48 17.16 -12.48
C PRO A 321 -38.05 16.39 -13.68
N ALA A 322 -39.35 16.10 -13.62
CA ALA A 322 -40.10 15.63 -14.78
C ALA A 322 -40.22 16.76 -15.81
N LEU A 323 -39.85 16.46 -17.06
CA LEU A 323 -39.91 17.41 -18.18
C LEU A 323 -41.04 17.09 -19.17
N ARG A 324 -41.70 15.93 -19.03
CA ARG A 324 -42.90 15.58 -19.80
C ARG A 324 -44.03 16.57 -19.55
N GLY A 325 -44.62 17.09 -20.61
CA GLY A 325 -45.68 18.10 -20.51
C GLY A 325 -45.20 19.40 -19.85
N THR A 326 -43.92 19.77 -20.06
CA THR A 326 -43.34 21.00 -19.50
C THR A 326 -44.17 22.23 -19.89
N THR A 327 -44.40 23.11 -18.91
CA THR A 327 -45.05 24.42 -19.10
C THR A 327 -44.05 25.56 -19.14
N VAL A 328 -42.75 25.25 -19.09
CA VAL A 328 -41.66 26.22 -19.24
C VAL A 328 -41.67 26.71 -20.68
N ASP A 329 -41.50 28.01 -20.89
CA ASP A 329 -41.41 28.59 -22.23
C ASP A 329 -40.11 28.14 -22.94
N PHE A 330 -40.09 28.25 -24.26
CA PHE A 330 -38.96 27.77 -25.05
C PHE A 330 -37.66 28.51 -24.71
N ASP A 331 -37.70 29.83 -24.46
CA ASP A 331 -36.49 30.63 -24.23
C ASP A 331 -35.85 30.25 -22.89
N THR A 332 -36.66 30.04 -21.86
CA THR A 332 -36.20 29.54 -20.56
C THR A 332 -35.64 28.12 -20.67
N PHE A 333 -36.32 27.23 -21.39
CA PHE A 333 -35.82 25.86 -21.63
C PHE A 333 -34.49 25.88 -22.39
N TYR A 334 -34.41 26.69 -23.44
CA TYR A 334 -33.23 26.86 -24.26
C TYR A 334 -32.05 27.39 -23.43
N ALA A 335 -32.27 28.46 -22.66
CA ALA A 335 -31.27 29.00 -21.76
C ALA A 335 -30.76 27.93 -20.79
N GLN A 336 -31.66 27.16 -20.16
CA GLN A 336 -31.32 26.12 -19.20
C GLN A 336 -30.47 24.99 -19.80
N VAL A 337 -30.74 24.60 -21.05
CA VAL A 337 -29.94 23.61 -21.80
C VAL A 337 -28.54 24.16 -22.12
N ARG A 338 -28.44 25.45 -22.42
CA ARG A 338 -27.17 26.11 -22.80
C ARG A 338 -26.30 26.47 -21.61
N THR A 339 -26.89 26.82 -20.47
CA THR A 339 -26.15 27.26 -19.29
C THR A 339 -25.97 26.16 -18.24
N GLY A 340 -26.84 25.14 -18.24
CA GLY A 340 -26.86 24.10 -17.22
C GLY A 340 -27.28 24.61 -15.84
N THR A 341 -27.11 23.77 -14.82
CA THR A 341 -27.17 24.19 -13.40
C THR A 341 -25.85 23.85 -12.75
N ALA A 342 -25.35 24.75 -11.89
CA ALA A 342 -23.98 24.71 -11.34
C ALA A 342 -23.58 23.34 -10.75
N ASP A 343 -24.54 22.57 -10.21
CA ASP A 343 -24.23 21.39 -9.41
C ASP A 343 -24.88 20.08 -9.90
N LYS A 344 -25.81 20.13 -10.90
CA LYS A 344 -26.67 18.96 -11.22
C LYS A 344 -26.93 18.68 -12.70
N MET A 345 -26.87 19.68 -13.58
CA MET A 345 -27.14 19.52 -15.01
C MET A 345 -26.02 20.15 -15.85
N PRO A 346 -25.32 19.38 -16.71
CA PRO A 346 -24.29 19.95 -17.57
C PRO A 346 -24.89 20.87 -18.63
N ALA A 347 -24.12 21.89 -19.03
CA ALA A 347 -24.41 22.74 -20.17
C ALA A 347 -24.13 22.00 -21.49
N PHE A 348 -25.05 22.05 -22.46
CA PHE A 348 -24.87 21.46 -23.79
C PHE A 348 -24.52 22.55 -24.80
N ARG A 349 -23.36 22.43 -25.44
CA ARG A 349 -22.92 23.42 -26.44
C ARG A 349 -23.60 23.19 -27.79
N ALA A 350 -23.60 24.20 -28.66
CA ALA A 350 -24.24 24.11 -29.98
C ALA A 350 -23.60 23.04 -30.87
N GLU A 351 -22.32 22.71 -30.63
CA GLU A 351 -21.60 21.65 -31.32
C GLU A 351 -22.05 20.24 -30.88
N GLU A 352 -22.52 20.10 -29.63
CA GLU A 352 -23.00 18.83 -29.08
C GLU A 352 -24.49 18.62 -29.29
N LEU A 353 -25.26 19.71 -29.16
CA LEU A 353 -26.70 19.74 -29.39
C LEU A 353 -27.04 21.02 -30.18
N PRO A 354 -27.10 20.95 -31.51
CA PRO A 354 -27.51 22.06 -32.36
C PRO A 354 -28.84 22.70 -31.97
N ASP A 355 -28.97 24.02 -32.12
CA ASP A 355 -30.16 24.80 -31.72
C ASP A 355 -31.46 24.23 -32.31
N ALA A 356 -31.41 23.79 -33.57
CA ALA A 356 -32.53 23.14 -34.24
C ALA A 356 -33.04 21.92 -33.45
N TYR A 357 -32.15 21.09 -32.92
CA TYR A 357 -32.52 19.92 -32.13
C TYR A 357 -33.06 20.27 -30.75
N VAL A 358 -32.66 21.41 -30.16
CA VAL A 358 -33.28 21.90 -28.91
C VAL A 358 -34.75 22.22 -29.13
N LEU A 359 -35.11 22.81 -30.29
CA LEU A 359 -36.51 23.07 -30.65
C LEU A 359 -37.31 21.78 -30.88
N HIS A 360 -36.71 20.77 -31.53
CA HIS A 360 -37.33 19.45 -31.69
C HIS A 360 -37.57 18.77 -30.34
N LEU A 361 -36.59 18.80 -29.44
CA LEU A 361 -36.68 18.29 -28.07
C LEU A 361 -37.82 18.96 -27.29
N TYR A 362 -37.86 20.28 -27.29
CA TYR A 362 -38.92 21.04 -26.63
C TYR A 362 -40.31 20.67 -27.17
N THR A 363 -40.44 20.56 -28.49
CA THR A 363 -41.70 20.15 -29.14
C THR A 363 -42.14 18.75 -28.73
N TRP A 364 -41.20 17.81 -28.59
CA TRP A 364 -41.52 16.49 -28.08
C TRP A 364 -41.96 16.54 -26.61
N LEU A 365 -41.20 17.20 -25.74
CA LEU A 365 -41.49 17.29 -24.30
C LEU A 365 -42.87 17.90 -24.03
N THR A 366 -43.24 18.96 -24.75
CA THR A 366 -44.56 19.59 -24.64
C THR A 366 -45.69 18.72 -25.20
N SER A 367 -45.40 17.81 -26.15
CA SER A 367 -46.38 16.87 -26.69
C SER A 367 -46.72 15.72 -25.74
N LEU A 368 -45.85 15.44 -24.76
CA LEU A 368 -46.07 14.37 -23.78
C LEU A 368 -47.16 14.78 -22.78
N LYS A 369 -48.03 13.84 -22.42
CA LYS A 369 -49.00 14.04 -21.34
C LYS A 369 -48.27 14.15 -20.00
N LYS A 370 -48.64 15.17 -19.21
CA LYS A 370 -48.19 15.31 -17.82
C LYS A 370 -48.70 14.10 -17.01
N SER A 371 -47.82 13.49 -16.21
CA SER A 371 -48.16 12.39 -15.30
C SER A 371 -48.93 12.88 -14.09
#